data_AF-A0A224YJF3-F1
#
_entry.id   AF-A0A224YJF3-F1
#
_cell.length_a   1.000
_cell.length_b   1.000
_cell.length_c   1.000
_cell.angle_alpha   90.00
_cell.angle_beta   90.00
_cell.angle_gamma   90.00
#
_symmetry.space_group_name_H-M   'P 1'
#
loop_
_entity.id
_entity.type
_entity.pdbx_description
1 polymer ?
#
loop_
_entity_poly.entity_id
_entity_poly.type
_entity_poly.pdbx_seq_one_letter_code
_entity_poly.pdbx_strand_id
1 'polypeptide(L)'
;MSRTGCRDKDKEKHDYNPIRRSHTIMCPEDVAAGKKSYWPELEITGIIRNLSPALWNLSHLRCLYLNDNCLSRLPPGIAQLAGLTHLDLSCNKLRSLPAELGDLVMLRQLHLNHNHLRVLPYELGRLFRLHTLGLKGNPLAPELLSVYSEPNGTSKLLAYLLENLVDGLHWEEDVNADTEYEQVTASQPPQRPWVQVRHSMRSQPSTAFTVMCYNVLCDKYATRQVYGYCPAWALSWEYRRKGIMDEIRHYSADIISLQEVETEQFHEFFLPELKRDGYDGIFSPKSRAKTMSESDRKHVDGCAIFFRTSKFALIKEHLVEFNQLAMANADGSDDMLNRVMTKDNIGLAALLQFREGIFENANPEHKSLLQQQPPLLVCTAHIHWDPEYCDVKLIQTMMLMRELRTIVDDAVQLLRAGSLGGLHRRAVLDTSSIPLLLCGDMNSLPDSGVIEFLKTGHVSADHPDFKELGYKDCLRKMCLESDSLIGGSYTHPFEMKEAYGDGIMPYTNFTFDFKGVIDYIFFTRQHMSVLGVLGPLDPHWLQENKVVGCPHPHVPSDHLPLLAQLEMALVTNGLVQRR
;
A
#
# COMPACT_ATOMS: atom_id res chain seq x y z
N MET A 1 -23.90 -3.77 -68.31
CA MET A 1 -24.75 -2.56 -68.29
C MET A 1 -25.88 -2.78 -67.29
N SER A 2 -26.39 -1.67 -66.72
CA SER A 2 -27.45 -1.46 -65.72
C SER A 2 -27.28 -1.99 -64.28
N ARG A 3 -26.88 -1.06 -63.40
CA ARG A 3 -27.14 -0.97 -61.95
C ARG A 3 -28.64 -0.78 -61.66
N THR A 4 -29.06 -1.20 -60.46
CA THR A 4 -30.02 -0.58 -59.52
C THR A 4 -29.98 -1.47 -58.26
N GLY A 5 -29.91 -1.05 -57.00
CA GLY A 5 -29.98 0.25 -56.37
C GLY A 5 -30.58 0.05 -54.98
N CYS A 6 -29.76 -0.01 -53.93
CA CYS A 6 -30.20 0.32 -52.58
C CYS A 6 -29.15 1.26 -51.99
N ARG A 7 -29.31 2.54 -52.35
CA ARG A 7 -28.72 3.67 -51.64
C ARG A 7 -29.74 4.03 -50.57
N ASP A 8 -29.53 3.59 -49.35
CA ASP A 8 -30.04 4.36 -48.22
C ASP A 8 -28.99 5.41 -47.85
N LYS A 9 -29.48 6.64 -47.88
CA LYS A 9 -28.77 7.86 -47.55
C LYS A 9 -28.89 8.03 -46.04
N ASP A 10 -27.88 7.57 -45.31
CA ASP A 10 -27.45 8.20 -44.06
C ASP A 10 -25.94 8.00 -43.96
N LYS A 11 -25.22 8.86 -44.68
CA LYS A 11 -23.81 9.11 -44.41
C LYS A 11 -23.74 10.02 -43.19
N GLU A 12 -24.02 9.48 -42.01
CA GLU A 12 -23.40 10.02 -40.81
C GLU A 12 -21.89 9.77 -40.96
N LYS A 13 -21.15 10.86 -41.14
CA LYS A 13 -19.69 10.87 -41.13
C LYS A 13 -19.23 10.16 -39.85
N HIS A 14 -18.82 8.90 -39.97
CA HIS A 14 -17.87 8.37 -39.02
C HIS A 14 -16.62 9.21 -39.19
N ASP A 15 -16.27 9.98 -38.16
CA ASP A 15 -14.94 10.57 -37.98
C ASP A 15 -13.94 9.43 -37.79
N TYR A 16 -13.73 8.64 -38.84
CA TYR A 16 -12.47 7.97 -39.07
C TYR A 16 -11.52 9.10 -39.45
N ASN A 17 -10.78 9.61 -38.48
CA ASN A 17 -9.58 10.36 -38.76
C ASN A 17 -8.50 9.30 -39.04
N PRO A 18 -8.21 8.94 -40.31
CA PRO A 18 -7.08 8.06 -40.54
C PRO A 18 -5.89 8.98 -40.35
N ILE A 19 -5.34 9.02 -39.13
CA ILE A 19 -3.97 9.47 -38.95
C ILE A 19 -3.21 8.63 -39.97
N ARG A 20 -2.72 9.25 -41.06
CA ARG A 20 -1.85 8.60 -42.03
C ARG A 20 -0.70 8.04 -41.21
N ARG A 21 -0.73 6.73 -40.93
CA ARG A 21 0.28 6.07 -40.10
C ARG A 21 1.60 6.14 -40.88
N SER A 22 2.43 7.12 -40.55
CA SER A 22 3.75 7.29 -41.14
C SER A 22 4.67 6.24 -40.52
N HIS A 23 4.93 5.16 -41.26
CA HIS A 23 5.97 4.21 -40.90
C HIS A 23 7.27 4.62 -41.58
N THR A 24 8.34 4.74 -40.79
CA THR A 24 9.69 4.97 -41.31
C THR A 24 10.36 3.62 -41.51
N ILE A 25 10.69 3.29 -42.75
CA ILE A 25 11.52 2.12 -43.06
C ILE A 25 12.97 2.48 -42.68
N MET A 26 13.62 1.65 -41.86
CA MET A 26 15.02 1.89 -41.47
C MET A 26 15.92 1.89 -42.71
N CYS A 27 16.85 2.86 -42.78
CA CYS A 27 17.86 2.88 -43.81
C CYS A 27 19.05 1.96 -43.45
N PRO A 28 19.90 1.57 -44.42
CA PRO A 28 21.10 0.78 -44.15
C PRO A 28 22.03 1.40 -43.11
N GLU A 29 22.10 2.73 -43.03
CA GLU A 29 22.90 3.44 -42.03
C GLU A 29 22.35 3.27 -40.61
N ASP A 30 21.02 3.25 -40.43
CA ASP A 30 20.38 3.00 -39.13
C ASP A 30 20.68 1.59 -38.62
N VAL A 31 20.68 0.61 -39.54
CA VAL A 31 21.04 -0.77 -39.23
C VAL A 31 22.53 -0.87 -38.86
N ALA A 32 23.40 -0.20 -39.62
CA ALA A 32 24.84 -0.15 -39.34
C ALA A 32 25.16 0.55 -38.00
N ALA A 33 24.35 1.51 -37.59
CA ALA A 33 24.44 2.18 -36.29
C ALA A 33 23.85 1.36 -35.12
N GLY A 34 23.40 0.12 -35.37
CA GLY A 34 22.88 -0.79 -34.35
C GLY A 34 21.44 -0.48 -33.89
N LYS A 35 20.69 0.37 -34.61
CA LYS A 35 19.28 0.62 -34.29
C LYS A 35 18.45 -0.63 -34.60
N LYS A 36 17.49 -0.94 -33.72
CA LYS A 36 16.55 -2.07 -33.89
C LYS A 36 15.20 -1.55 -34.36
N SER A 37 14.57 -2.27 -35.29
CA SER A 37 13.17 -2.01 -35.66
C SER A 37 12.26 -2.36 -34.50
N TYR A 38 11.29 -1.50 -34.21
CA TYR A 38 10.23 -1.74 -33.25
C TYR A 38 8.89 -1.47 -33.93
N TRP A 39 8.04 -2.49 -33.99
CA TRP A 39 6.74 -2.44 -34.65
C TRP A 39 5.65 -2.82 -33.62
N PRO A 40 5.09 -1.84 -32.89
CA PRO A 40 4.09 -2.10 -31.86
C PRO A 40 2.68 -2.31 -32.43
N GLU A 41 2.50 -2.15 -33.74
CA GLU A 41 1.19 -2.22 -34.38
C GLU A 41 1.17 -3.31 -35.45
N LEU A 42 0.10 -4.09 -35.44
CA LEU A 42 -0.15 -5.09 -36.47
C LEU A 42 -1.59 -4.95 -36.97
N GLU A 43 -1.71 -4.85 -38.29
CA GLU A 43 -2.99 -4.82 -38.99
C GLU A 43 -3.08 -6.03 -39.91
N ILE A 44 -4.19 -6.74 -39.83
CA ILE A 44 -4.47 -7.93 -40.62
C ILE A 44 -5.82 -7.74 -41.29
N THR A 45 -5.83 -7.67 -42.62
CA THR A 45 -7.05 -7.50 -43.43
C THR A 45 -7.07 -8.53 -44.56
N GLY A 46 -8.25 -8.76 -45.15
CA GLY A 46 -8.39 -9.63 -46.32
C GLY A 46 -9.27 -10.87 -46.13
N ILE A 47 -10.40 -10.75 -45.42
CA ILE A 47 -11.41 -11.82 -45.26
C ILE A 47 -10.85 -13.03 -44.48
N ILE A 48 -9.99 -12.76 -43.49
CA ILE A 48 -9.35 -13.81 -42.70
C ILE A 48 -10.38 -14.53 -41.82
N ARG A 49 -10.31 -15.87 -41.77
CA ARG A 49 -11.20 -16.71 -40.94
C ARG A 49 -10.51 -17.29 -39.71
N ASN A 50 -9.20 -17.51 -39.79
CA ASN A 50 -8.40 -18.12 -38.74
C ASN A 50 -7.11 -17.31 -38.54
N LEU A 51 -6.72 -17.13 -37.29
CA LEU A 51 -5.45 -16.50 -36.91
C LEU A 51 -4.45 -17.59 -36.53
N SER A 52 -3.20 -17.43 -36.94
CA SER A 52 -2.12 -18.33 -36.55
C SER A 52 -1.87 -18.22 -35.04
N PRO A 53 -1.69 -19.33 -34.29
CA PRO A 53 -1.31 -19.28 -32.88
C PRO A 53 -0.01 -18.50 -32.61
N ALA A 54 0.88 -18.41 -33.61
CA ALA A 54 2.12 -17.64 -33.51
C ALA A 54 1.89 -16.13 -33.28
N LEU A 55 0.71 -15.61 -33.64
CA LEU A 55 0.32 -14.21 -33.37
C LEU A 55 0.36 -13.88 -31.88
N TRP A 56 0.01 -14.84 -31.02
CA TRP A 56 -0.09 -14.64 -29.57
C TRP A 56 1.27 -14.51 -28.89
N ASN A 57 2.35 -14.92 -29.57
CA ASN A 57 3.72 -14.77 -29.08
C ASN A 57 4.28 -13.34 -29.31
N LEU A 58 3.53 -12.46 -29.99
CA LEU A 58 3.97 -11.10 -30.30
C LEU A 58 3.69 -10.13 -29.13
N SER A 59 4.20 -10.44 -27.94
CA SER A 59 3.93 -9.72 -26.68
C SER A 59 4.35 -8.23 -26.67
N HIS A 60 5.13 -7.80 -27.67
CA HIS A 60 5.52 -6.41 -27.87
C HIS A 60 4.42 -5.55 -28.52
N LEU A 61 3.36 -6.16 -29.06
CA LEU A 61 2.25 -5.43 -29.69
C LEU A 61 1.50 -4.57 -28.66
N ARG A 62 1.19 -3.34 -29.09
CA ARG A 62 0.36 -2.36 -28.39
C ARG A 62 -0.96 -2.10 -29.09
N CYS A 63 -0.99 -2.26 -30.41
CA CYS A 63 -2.19 -2.08 -31.24
C CYS A 63 -2.36 -3.29 -32.16
N LEU A 64 -3.54 -3.92 -32.12
CA LEU A 64 -3.89 -5.03 -32.99
C LEU A 64 -5.21 -4.73 -33.72
N TYR A 65 -5.13 -4.60 -35.03
CA TYR A 65 -6.26 -4.32 -35.92
C TYR A 65 -6.62 -5.57 -36.70
N LEU A 66 -7.80 -6.10 -36.43
CA LEU A 66 -8.38 -7.30 -37.03
C LEU A 66 -9.76 -7.01 -37.64
N ASN A 67 -10.11 -5.73 -37.82
CA ASN A 67 -11.38 -5.30 -38.40
C ASN A 67 -11.55 -5.76 -39.85
N ASP A 68 -12.80 -5.83 -40.30
CA ASP A 68 -13.17 -6.16 -41.69
C ASP A 68 -12.66 -7.54 -42.15
N ASN A 69 -12.79 -8.53 -41.27
CA ASN A 69 -12.45 -9.92 -41.54
C ASN A 69 -13.67 -10.85 -41.41
N CYS A 70 -13.43 -12.16 -41.41
CA CYS A 70 -14.46 -13.19 -41.27
C CYS A 70 -14.20 -14.06 -40.03
N LEU A 71 -13.63 -13.49 -38.97
CA LEU A 71 -13.36 -14.20 -37.73
C LEU A 71 -14.68 -14.60 -37.08
N SER A 72 -14.85 -15.89 -36.82
CA SER A 72 -16.02 -16.44 -36.12
C SER A 72 -15.79 -16.59 -34.61
N ARG A 73 -14.53 -16.63 -34.20
CA ARG A 73 -14.08 -16.73 -32.81
C ARG A 73 -12.76 -15.98 -32.62
N LEU A 74 -12.54 -15.48 -31.40
CA LEU A 74 -11.25 -15.02 -30.91
C LEU A 74 -10.74 -16.08 -29.91
N PRO A 75 -9.55 -16.67 -30.10
CA PRO A 75 -9.04 -17.69 -29.18
C PRO A 75 -8.56 -17.08 -27.86
N PRO A 76 -8.58 -17.86 -26.75
CA PRO A 76 -8.05 -17.47 -25.44
C PRO A 76 -6.61 -16.94 -25.44
N GLY A 77 -5.79 -17.41 -26.40
CA GLY A 77 -4.39 -16.98 -26.55
C GLY A 77 -4.19 -15.47 -26.69
N ILE A 78 -5.23 -14.69 -26.99
CA ILE A 78 -5.18 -13.22 -27.00
C ILE A 78 -4.63 -12.63 -25.69
N ALA A 79 -4.87 -13.27 -24.54
CA ALA A 79 -4.40 -12.82 -23.23
C ALA A 79 -2.86 -12.77 -23.09
N GLN A 80 -2.13 -13.49 -23.95
CA GLN A 80 -0.66 -13.43 -23.99
C GLN A 80 -0.15 -12.07 -24.48
N LEU A 81 -0.99 -11.30 -25.17
CA LEU A 81 -0.71 -9.94 -25.61
C LEU A 81 -1.05 -8.92 -24.51
N ALA A 82 -0.63 -9.18 -23.27
CA ALA A 82 -0.92 -8.39 -22.06
C ALA A 82 -0.55 -6.90 -22.18
N GLY A 83 0.32 -6.57 -23.13
CA GLY A 83 0.73 -5.21 -23.45
C GLY A 83 -0.22 -4.42 -24.35
N LEU A 84 -1.29 -5.03 -24.88
CA LEU A 84 -2.23 -4.37 -25.79
C LEU A 84 -2.96 -3.20 -25.11
N THR A 85 -3.04 -2.10 -25.86
CA THR A 85 -3.77 -0.88 -25.48
C THR A 85 -4.94 -0.61 -26.43
N HIS A 86 -4.84 -1.08 -27.68
CA HIS A 86 -5.86 -0.94 -28.71
C HIS A 86 -6.12 -2.28 -29.39
N LEU A 87 -7.38 -2.70 -29.41
CA LEU A 87 -7.82 -3.90 -30.11
C LEU A 87 -9.08 -3.58 -30.93
N ASP A 88 -8.99 -3.73 -32.24
CA ASP A 88 -10.14 -3.59 -33.14
C ASP A 88 -10.51 -4.93 -33.77
N LEU A 89 -11.71 -5.39 -33.45
CA LEU A 89 -12.35 -6.62 -33.92
C LEU A 89 -13.67 -6.32 -34.63
N SER A 90 -13.92 -5.06 -35.01
CA SER A 90 -15.15 -4.63 -35.66
C SER A 90 -15.37 -5.32 -37.01
N CYS A 91 -16.62 -5.41 -37.46
CA CYS A 91 -16.98 -5.97 -38.76
C CYS A 91 -16.45 -7.41 -38.96
N ASN A 92 -16.66 -8.26 -37.95
CA ASN A 92 -16.36 -9.69 -37.99
C ASN A 92 -17.65 -10.52 -37.79
N LYS A 93 -17.52 -11.82 -37.49
CA LYS A 93 -18.64 -12.74 -37.27
C LYS A 93 -18.61 -13.34 -35.86
N LEU A 94 -18.03 -12.62 -34.90
CA LEU A 94 -17.86 -13.10 -33.52
C LEU A 94 -19.23 -13.26 -32.86
N ARG A 95 -19.48 -14.43 -32.24
CA ARG A 95 -20.71 -14.73 -31.49
C ARG A 95 -20.54 -14.65 -29.98
N SER A 96 -19.29 -14.82 -29.53
CA SER A 96 -18.86 -14.73 -28.14
C SER A 96 -17.42 -14.20 -28.10
N LEU A 97 -16.99 -13.81 -26.91
CA LEU A 97 -15.62 -13.43 -26.60
C LEU A 97 -15.05 -14.43 -25.57
N PRO A 98 -13.75 -14.73 -25.62
CA PRO A 98 -13.10 -15.52 -24.58
C PRO A 98 -13.06 -14.73 -23.26
N ALA A 99 -13.20 -15.42 -22.12
CA ALA A 99 -13.11 -14.83 -20.77
C ALA A 99 -11.73 -14.17 -20.55
N GLU A 100 -10.68 -14.75 -21.11
CA GLU A 100 -9.30 -14.30 -21.02
C GLU A 100 -9.08 -12.93 -21.68
N LEU A 101 -10.03 -12.43 -22.47
CA LEU A 101 -9.98 -11.04 -22.95
C LEU A 101 -9.99 -10.03 -21.78
N GLY A 102 -10.58 -10.40 -20.63
CA GLY A 102 -10.55 -9.63 -19.40
C GLY A 102 -9.17 -9.50 -18.76
N ASP A 103 -8.20 -10.33 -19.14
CA ASP A 103 -6.83 -10.29 -18.60
C ASP A 103 -5.98 -9.18 -19.24
N LEU A 104 -6.47 -8.55 -20.33
CA LEU A 104 -5.81 -7.44 -20.99
C LEU A 104 -6.01 -6.11 -20.25
N VAL A 105 -5.67 -6.07 -18.96
CA VAL A 105 -5.88 -4.93 -18.04
C VAL A 105 -5.26 -3.60 -18.49
N MET A 106 -4.35 -3.62 -19.49
CA MET A 106 -3.76 -2.42 -20.12
C MET A 106 -4.60 -1.85 -21.27
N LEU A 107 -5.67 -2.53 -21.69
CA LEU A 107 -6.50 -2.16 -22.83
C LEU A 107 -7.25 -0.86 -22.56
N ARG A 108 -7.15 0.09 -23.50
CA ARG A 108 -7.79 1.41 -23.44
C ARG A 108 -8.91 1.57 -24.45
N GLN A 109 -8.79 0.90 -25.58
CA GLN A 109 -9.79 0.88 -26.65
C GLN A 109 -10.05 -0.54 -27.13
N LEU A 110 -11.32 -0.92 -27.12
CA LEU A 110 -11.83 -2.20 -27.59
C LEU A 110 -13.00 -1.96 -28.53
N HIS A 111 -12.81 -2.23 -29.81
CA HIS A 111 -13.84 -2.07 -30.82
C HIS A 111 -14.36 -3.43 -31.25
N LEU A 112 -15.67 -3.65 -31.07
CA LEU A 112 -16.39 -4.89 -31.35
C LEU A 112 -17.62 -4.64 -32.22
N ASN A 113 -17.71 -3.48 -32.87
CA ASN A 113 -18.89 -3.06 -33.62
C ASN A 113 -19.21 -4.05 -34.74
N HIS A 114 -20.49 -4.21 -35.09
CA HIS A 114 -20.95 -5.03 -36.20
C HIS A 114 -20.43 -6.48 -36.14
N ASN A 115 -20.66 -7.13 -35.00
CA ASN A 115 -20.47 -8.57 -34.80
C ASN A 115 -21.83 -9.23 -34.49
N HIS A 116 -21.81 -10.47 -33.99
CA HIS A 116 -22.99 -11.25 -33.60
C HIS A 116 -23.01 -11.57 -32.10
N LEU A 117 -22.42 -10.70 -31.28
CA LEU A 117 -22.34 -10.88 -29.82
C LEU A 117 -23.73 -10.75 -29.21
N ARG A 118 -24.16 -11.78 -28.45
CA ARG A 118 -25.41 -11.76 -27.67
C ARG A 118 -25.17 -11.50 -26.19
N VAL A 119 -24.02 -11.94 -25.70
CA VAL A 119 -23.57 -11.81 -24.32
C VAL A 119 -22.14 -11.31 -24.31
N LEU A 120 -21.73 -10.73 -23.19
CA LEU A 120 -20.36 -10.34 -22.89
C LEU A 120 -19.89 -11.17 -21.69
N PRO A 121 -18.64 -11.67 -21.70
CA PRO A 121 -18.09 -12.33 -20.51
C PRO A 121 -17.92 -11.32 -19.37
N TYR A 122 -18.25 -11.72 -18.14
CA TYR A 122 -18.15 -10.86 -16.95
C TYR A 122 -16.71 -10.41 -16.69
N GLU A 123 -15.71 -11.18 -17.14
CA GLU A 123 -14.29 -10.88 -17.03
C GLU A 123 -13.90 -9.58 -17.73
N LEU A 124 -14.68 -9.10 -18.72
CA LEU A 124 -14.45 -7.77 -19.29
C LEU A 124 -14.53 -6.66 -18.24
N GLY A 125 -15.25 -6.87 -17.14
CA GLY A 125 -15.28 -5.95 -16.01
C GLY A 125 -13.89 -5.67 -15.39
N ARG A 126 -12.91 -6.57 -15.56
CA ARG A 126 -11.52 -6.37 -15.14
C ARG A 126 -10.78 -5.33 -15.97
N LEU A 127 -11.31 -4.90 -17.12
CA LEU A 127 -10.69 -3.89 -17.98
C LEU A 127 -10.92 -2.46 -17.48
N PHE A 128 -10.49 -2.18 -16.24
CA PHE A 128 -10.76 -0.91 -15.56
C PHE A 128 -10.07 0.32 -16.20
N ARG A 129 -9.15 0.11 -17.13
CA ARG A 129 -8.50 1.16 -17.96
C ARG A 129 -9.16 1.39 -19.31
N LEU A 130 -10.23 0.65 -19.61
CA LEU A 130 -10.94 0.76 -20.88
C LEU A 130 -11.86 1.99 -20.88
N HIS A 131 -11.58 2.95 -21.75
CA HIS A 131 -12.37 4.18 -21.87
C HIS A 131 -13.29 4.13 -23.10
N THR A 132 -12.86 3.44 -24.15
CA THR A 132 -13.63 3.26 -25.38
C THR A 132 -13.97 1.79 -25.58
N LEU A 133 -15.26 1.47 -25.49
CA LEU A 133 -15.80 0.17 -25.82
C LEU A 133 -16.83 0.35 -26.94
N GLY A 134 -16.61 -0.23 -28.12
CA GLY A 134 -17.52 -0.14 -29.27
C GLY A 134 -18.37 -1.40 -29.42
N LEU A 135 -19.67 -1.32 -29.15
CA LEU A 135 -20.59 -2.47 -29.21
C LEU A 135 -21.71 -2.33 -30.24
N LYS A 136 -21.76 -1.23 -31.00
CA LYS A 136 -22.85 -0.93 -31.93
C LYS A 136 -23.04 -2.04 -32.97
N GLY A 137 -24.28 -2.40 -33.27
CA GLY A 137 -24.59 -3.41 -34.29
C GLY A 137 -24.38 -4.87 -33.86
N ASN A 138 -24.31 -5.13 -32.54
CA ASN A 138 -24.39 -6.46 -31.97
C ASN A 138 -25.80 -6.76 -31.42
N PRO A 139 -26.31 -8.00 -31.53
CA PRO A 139 -27.58 -8.42 -30.95
C PRO A 139 -27.48 -8.70 -29.43
N LEU A 140 -26.96 -7.74 -28.66
CA LEU A 140 -26.81 -7.86 -27.21
C LEU A 140 -28.17 -7.83 -26.49
N ALA A 141 -28.21 -8.42 -25.30
CA ALA A 141 -29.38 -8.37 -24.43
C ALA A 141 -29.79 -6.90 -24.12
N PRO A 142 -31.10 -6.58 -24.11
CA PRO A 142 -31.59 -5.22 -23.88
C PRO A 142 -31.06 -4.57 -22.59
N GLU A 143 -30.85 -5.36 -21.55
CA GLU A 143 -30.38 -4.91 -20.24
C GLU A 143 -28.94 -4.36 -20.30
N LEU A 144 -28.06 -5.01 -21.06
CA LEU A 144 -26.69 -4.52 -21.29
C LEU A 144 -26.70 -3.27 -22.17
N LEU A 145 -27.60 -3.23 -23.16
CA LEU A 145 -27.74 -2.08 -24.05
C LEU A 145 -28.28 -0.85 -23.31
N SER A 146 -29.19 -1.02 -22.34
CA SER A 146 -29.67 0.09 -21.53
C SER A 146 -28.54 0.72 -20.72
N VAL A 147 -27.74 -0.10 -20.01
CA VAL A 147 -26.58 0.39 -19.23
C VAL A 147 -25.55 1.07 -20.13
N TYR A 148 -25.26 0.48 -21.29
CA TYR A 148 -24.29 1.02 -22.24
C TYR A 148 -24.74 2.32 -22.92
N SER A 149 -26.05 2.55 -23.05
CA SER A 149 -26.59 3.77 -23.68
C SER A 149 -26.62 4.99 -22.76
N GLU A 150 -26.36 4.80 -21.47
CA GLU A 150 -26.28 5.90 -20.51
C GLU A 150 -25.01 6.75 -20.68
N PRO A 151 -24.97 7.99 -20.15
CA PRO A 151 -23.73 8.73 -20.02
C PRO A 151 -22.69 7.93 -19.24
N ASN A 152 -21.46 7.88 -19.75
CA ASN A 152 -20.38 7.00 -19.27
C ASN A 152 -20.72 5.50 -19.33
N GLY A 153 -21.53 5.10 -20.31
CA GLY A 153 -22.00 3.72 -20.48
C GLY A 153 -20.92 2.66 -20.55
N THR A 154 -19.73 2.97 -21.09
CA THR A 154 -18.56 2.07 -21.01
C THR A 154 -18.19 1.75 -19.56
N SER A 155 -17.94 2.77 -18.74
CA SER A 155 -17.53 2.61 -17.34
C SER A 155 -18.62 1.93 -16.50
N LYS A 156 -19.90 2.27 -16.74
CA LYS A 156 -21.04 1.65 -16.06
C LYS A 156 -21.20 0.18 -16.42
N LEU A 157 -21.09 -0.16 -17.70
CA LEU A 157 -21.16 -1.55 -18.15
C LEU A 157 -20.00 -2.38 -17.57
N LEU A 158 -18.79 -1.85 -17.57
CA LEU A 158 -17.63 -2.54 -16.96
C LEU A 158 -17.80 -2.72 -15.45
N ALA A 159 -18.33 -1.72 -14.75
CA ALA A 159 -18.66 -1.83 -13.33
C ALA A 159 -19.70 -2.92 -13.08
N TYR A 160 -20.79 -2.92 -13.84
CA TYR A 160 -21.82 -3.96 -13.78
C TYR A 160 -21.23 -5.35 -14.01
N LEU A 161 -20.39 -5.52 -15.04
CA LEU A 161 -19.77 -6.80 -15.33
C LEU A 161 -18.81 -7.25 -14.21
N LEU A 162 -18.05 -6.33 -13.63
CA LEU A 162 -17.13 -6.62 -12.54
C LEU A 162 -17.85 -6.96 -11.23
N GLU A 163 -18.96 -6.29 -10.93
CA GLU A 163 -19.79 -6.58 -9.77
C GLU A 163 -20.34 -8.01 -9.85
N ASN A 164 -20.88 -8.39 -11.01
CA ASN A 164 -21.47 -9.70 -11.25
C ASN A 164 -20.43 -10.81 -11.51
N LEU A 165 -19.16 -10.47 -11.78
CA LEU A 165 -18.08 -11.45 -11.95
C LEU A 165 -17.85 -12.26 -10.67
N VAL A 166 -18.13 -11.66 -9.51
CA VAL A 166 -17.83 -12.23 -8.19
C VAL A 166 -19.10 -12.76 -7.50
N ASP A 167 -20.28 -12.57 -8.08
CA ASP A 167 -21.58 -12.96 -7.49
C ASP A 167 -21.79 -14.48 -7.36
N GLY A 168 -20.81 -15.32 -7.74
CA GLY A 168 -20.71 -16.70 -7.25
C GLY A 168 -20.39 -16.81 -5.75
N LEU A 169 -20.14 -15.69 -5.04
CA LEU A 169 -19.92 -15.60 -3.60
C LEU A 169 -21.13 -15.06 -2.82
N HIS A 170 -22.25 -14.76 -3.47
CA HIS A 170 -23.52 -14.64 -2.74
C HIS A 170 -23.86 -16.03 -2.19
N TRP A 171 -23.80 -16.16 -0.87
CA TRP A 171 -24.40 -17.27 -0.14
C TRP A 171 -25.92 -17.26 -0.38
N GLU A 172 -26.38 -17.80 -1.51
CA GLU A 172 -27.72 -18.38 -1.60
C GLU A 172 -27.61 -19.84 -1.13
N GLU A 173 -28.28 -20.17 -0.02
CA GLU A 173 -28.30 -21.50 0.58
C GLU A 173 -28.92 -22.60 -0.30
N ASP A 174 -29.42 -22.28 -1.51
CA ASP A 174 -30.28 -23.18 -2.26
C ASP A 174 -30.10 -23.06 -3.79
N VAL A 175 -29.11 -23.73 -4.42
CA VAL A 175 -29.34 -24.29 -5.78
C VAL A 175 -28.43 -25.49 -6.11
N ASN A 176 -29.06 -26.50 -6.69
CA ASN A 176 -28.54 -27.79 -7.14
C ASN A 176 -27.27 -27.74 -8.01
N ALA A 177 -26.34 -28.65 -7.68
CA ALA A 177 -25.20 -29.01 -8.50
C ALA A 177 -25.66 -29.83 -9.72
N ASP A 178 -25.60 -29.28 -10.94
CA ASP A 178 -25.55 -30.07 -12.19
C ASP A 178 -25.22 -29.21 -13.45
N THR A 179 -24.41 -28.16 -13.30
CA THR A 179 -23.78 -27.48 -14.44
C THR A 179 -22.33 -27.14 -14.13
N GLU A 180 -21.39 -27.84 -14.75
CA GLU A 180 -19.96 -27.49 -14.80
C GLU A 180 -19.77 -26.21 -15.63
N TYR A 181 -20.03 -25.06 -15.01
CA TYR A 181 -19.28 -23.85 -15.31
C TYR A 181 -18.10 -23.84 -14.35
N GLU A 182 -16.86 -23.80 -14.85
CA GLU A 182 -15.67 -23.55 -14.02
C GLU A 182 -15.93 -22.27 -13.20
N GLN A 183 -16.24 -22.43 -11.92
CA GLN A 183 -16.51 -21.32 -11.02
C GLN A 183 -15.20 -20.53 -10.87
N VAL A 184 -15.14 -19.35 -11.48
CA VAL A 184 -14.07 -18.35 -11.33
C VAL A 184 -14.25 -17.61 -9.99
N THR A 185 -14.46 -18.34 -8.90
CA THR A 185 -14.38 -17.74 -7.56
C THR A 185 -12.92 -17.71 -7.16
N ALA A 186 -12.40 -16.53 -6.82
CA ALA A 186 -11.09 -16.46 -6.20
C ALA A 186 -11.14 -17.27 -4.90
N SER A 187 -10.28 -18.29 -4.77
CA SER A 187 -10.23 -19.05 -3.52
C SER A 187 -9.75 -18.11 -2.40
N GLN A 188 -10.08 -18.36 -1.14
CA GLN A 188 -9.45 -17.62 -0.06
C GLN A 188 -7.92 -17.78 -0.13
N PRO A 189 -7.14 -16.71 0.14
CA PRO A 189 -5.70 -16.82 0.16
C PRO A 189 -5.25 -17.80 1.26
N PRO A 190 -4.19 -18.58 1.01
CA PRO A 190 -3.60 -19.40 2.07
C PRO A 190 -3.08 -18.51 3.20
N GLN A 191 -2.99 -19.07 4.41
CA GLN A 191 -2.42 -18.37 5.54
C GLN A 191 -0.97 -17.96 5.25
N ARG A 192 -0.64 -16.71 5.60
CA ARG A 192 0.71 -16.17 5.41
C ARG A 192 1.70 -16.94 6.28
N PRO A 193 2.87 -17.33 5.75
CA PRO A 193 3.84 -18.14 6.49
C PRO A 193 4.52 -17.31 7.59
N TRP A 194 4.79 -17.93 8.73
CA TRP A 194 5.67 -17.35 9.75
C TRP A 194 7.14 -17.63 9.41
N VAL A 195 7.94 -16.58 9.30
CA VAL A 195 9.37 -16.67 9.00
C VAL A 195 10.16 -16.54 10.30
N GLN A 196 10.76 -17.65 10.75
CA GLN A 196 11.62 -17.65 11.92
C GLN A 196 12.97 -17.00 11.57
N VAL A 197 13.34 -15.95 12.31
CA VAL A 197 14.62 -15.23 12.11
C VAL A 197 15.69 -15.75 13.07
N ARG A 198 15.33 -15.96 14.35
CA ARG A 198 16.24 -16.53 15.35
C ARG A 198 15.47 -17.20 16.48
N HIS A 199 16.12 -18.08 17.23
CA HIS A 199 15.54 -18.65 18.44
C HIS A 199 15.72 -17.73 19.65
N SER A 200 14.77 -17.78 20.59
CA SER A 200 14.83 -17.04 21.86
C SER A 200 16.03 -17.47 22.70
N MET A 201 16.66 -16.50 23.35
CA MET A 201 17.79 -16.75 24.25
C MET A 201 17.28 -17.14 25.65
N ARG A 202 16.91 -18.43 25.80
CA ARG A 202 16.34 -18.98 27.06
C ARG A 202 17.22 -18.84 28.32
N SER A 203 18.47 -18.42 28.18
CA SER A 203 19.43 -18.32 29.29
C SER A 203 19.32 -17.01 30.10
N GLN A 204 18.62 -15.98 29.60
CA GLN A 204 18.44 -14.71 30.29
C GLN A 204 16.95 -14.39 30.50
N PRO A 205 16.59 -13.65 31.56
CA PRO A 205 15.23 -13.14 31.70
C PRO A 205 14.89 -12.21 30.54
N SER A 206 13.87 -12.52 29.77
CA SER A 206 13.43 -11.74 28.63
C SER A 206 11.90 -11.71 28.54
N THR A 207 11.39 -10.75 27.81
CA THR A 207 9.97 -10.68 27.44
C THR A 207 9.86 -10.72 25.92
N ALA A 208 9.00 -11.57 25.40
CA ALA A 208 8.64 -11.59 24.00
C ALA A 208 7.26 -10.96 23.79
N PHE A 209 7.15 -10.10 22.78
CA PHE A 209 5.88 -9.49 22.40
C PHE A 209 5.80 -9.29 20.89
N THR A 210 4.59 -9.19 20.38
CA THR A 210 4.30 -9.03 18.95
C THR A 210 3.88 -7.62 18.63
N VAL A 211 4.31 -7.12 17.47
CA VAL A 211 4.03 -5.77 16.99
C VAL A 211 3.44 -5.87 15.59
N MET A 212 2.27 -5.27 15.40
CA MET A 212 1.62 -5.11 14.10
C MET A 212 1.75 -3.67 13.60
N CYS A 213 2.05 -3.48 12.31
CA CYS A 213 1.97 -2.21 11.62
C CYS A 213 1.09 -2.36 10.39
N TYR A 214 0.04 -1.55 10.27
CA TYR A 214 -0.95 -1.73 9.21
C TYR A 214 -1.66 -0.43 8.80
N ASN A 215 -1.47 -0.01 7.55
CA ASN A 215 -2.30 1.01 6.91
C ASN A 215 -3.62 0.34 6.45
N VAL A 216 -4.75 0.79 6.99
CA VAL A 216 -6.06 0.13 6.80
C VAL A 216 -6.85 0.65 5.59
N LEU A 217 -6.32 1.64 4.86
CA LEU A 217 -6.98 2.35 3.77
C LEU A 217 -8.32 2.98 4.19
N CYS A 218 -8.33 4.29 4.48
CA CYS A 218 -9.56 4.95 4.90
C CYS A 218 -10.61 4.98 3.79
N ASP A 219 -11.89 5.07 4.16
CA ASP A 219 -13.00 5.00 3.20
C ASP A 219 -12.94 6.12 2.17
N LYS A 220 -12.50 7.31 2.62
CA LYS A 220 -12.28 8.48 1.75
C LYS A 220 -11.36 8.20 0.56
N TYR A 221 -10.35 7.33 0.71
CA TYR A 221 -9.39 7.04 -0.37
C TYR A 221 -9.75 5.78 -1.16
N ALA A 222 -10.59 4.89 -0.62
CA ALA A 222 -11.05 3.63 -1.23
C ALA A 222 -12.05 3.84 -2.39
N THR A 223 -11.65 4.59 -3.43
CA THR A 223 -12.52 4.94 -4.56
C THR A 223 -12.26 4.07 -5.79
N ARG A 224 -13.29 3.90 -6.63
CA ARG A 224 -13.18 3.24 -7.95
C ARG A 224 -12.25 3.96 -8.93
N GLN A 225 -11.95 5.23 -8.70
CA GLN A 225 -11.01 5.98 -9.54
C GLN A 225 -9.58 5.48 -9.32
N VAL A 226 -9.22 5.16 -8.07
CA VAL A 226 -7.90 4.64 -7.70
C VAL A 226 -7.87 3.11 -7.84
N TYR A 227 -8.91 2.43 -7.36
CA TYR A 227 -9.00 0.97 -7.28
C TYR A 227 -10.03 0.41 -8.27
N GLY A 228 -9.96 0.84 -9.54
CA GLY A 228 -10.93 0.45 -10.57
C GLY A 228 -11.00 -1.07 -10.86
N TYR A 229 -9.99 -1.83 -10.46
CA TYR A 229 -9.97 -3.29 -10.52
C TYR A 229 -10.75 -3.97 -9.39
N CYS A 230 -11.11 -3.26 -8.31
CA CYS A 230 -11.81 -3.82 -7.16
C CYS A 230 -13.32 -3.51 -7.23
N PRO A 231 -14.22 -4.51 -7.11
CA PRO A 231 -15.67 -4.28 -7.11
C PRO A 231 -16.12 -3.26 -6.06
N ALA A 232 -17.17 -2.50 -6.35
CA ALA A 232 -17.64 -1.43 -5.45
C ALA A 232 -18.07 -1.96 -4.07
N TRP A 233 -18.71 -3.12 -4.02
CA TRP A 233 -19.11 -3.77 -2.76
C TRP A 233 -17.90 -4.17 -1.91
N ALA A 234 -16.79 -4.58 -2.53
CA ALA A 234 -15.56 -4.97 -1.85
C ALA A 234 -14.75 -3.75 -1.39
N LEU A 235 -14.92 -2.59 -2.04
CA LEU A 235 -14.36 -1.31 -1.61
C LEU A 235 -15.13 -0.65 -0.47
N SER A 236 -16.43 -0.95 -0.34
CA SER A 236 -17.27 -0.39 0.72
C SER A 236 -16.66 -0.60 2.10
N TRP A 237 -16.59 0.46 2.90
CA TRP A 237 -16.15 0.38 4.29
C TRP A 237 -16.89 -0.71 5.09
N GLU A 238 -18.20 -0.84 4.89
CA GLU A 238 -19.03 -1.83 5.59
C GLU A 238 -18.57 -3.28 5.37
N TYR A 239 -18.01 -3.55 4.19
CA TYR A 239 -17.40 -4.83 3.87
C TYR A 239 -15.96 -4.90 4.39
N ARG A 240 -15.11 -3.94 4.03
CA ARG A 240 -13.66 -3.97 4.35
C ARG A 240 -13.38 -3.98 5.85
N ARG A 241 -14.15 -3.23 6.64
CA ARG A 241 -13.94 -3.13 8.11
C ARG A 241 -14.01 -4.48 8.81
N LYS A 242 -14.82 -5.41 8.29
CA LYS A 242 -14.91 -6.79 8.79
C LYS A 242 -13.59 -7.53 8.54
N GLY A 243 -13.11 -7.55 7.30
CA GLY A 243 -11.84 -8.18 6.95
C GLY A 243 -10.64 -7.56 7.69
N ILE A 244 -10.61 -6.23 7.84
CA ILE A 244 -9.57 -5.52 8.61
C ILE A 244 -9.55 -6.00 10.06
N MET A 245 -10.72 -6.05 10.70
CA MET A 245 -10.83 -6.49 12.09
C MET A 245 -10.51 -7.98 12.25
N ASP A 246 -10.94 -8.82 11.31
CA ASP A 246 -10.63 -10.25 11.30
C ASP A 246 -9.11 -10.47 11.18
N GLU A 247 -8.41 -9.69 10.37
CA GLU A 247 -6.95 -9.76 10.24
C GLU A 247 -6.24 -9.33 11.53
N ILE A 248 -6.68 -8.23 12.17
CA ILE A 248 -6.15 -7.77 13.46
C ILE A 248 -6.36 -8.84 14.54
N ARG A 249 -7.56 -9.41 14.64
CA ARG A 249 -7.92 -10.43 15.63
C ARG A 249 -7.18 -11.75 15.40
N HIS A 250 -7.03 -12.15 14.15
CA HIS A 250 -6.36 -13.39 13.76
C HIS A 250 -4.91 -13.42 14.27
N TYR A 251 -4.17 -12.33 14.06
CA TYR A 251 -2.77 -12.25 14.50
C TYR A 251 -2.62 -11.85 15.97
N SER A 252 -3.59 -11.16 16.54
CA SER A 252 -3.69 -10.90 17.98
C SER A 252 -2.41 -10.24 18.57
N ALA A 253 -1.82 -9.29 17.83
CA ALA A 253 -0.55 -8.67 18.20
C ALA A 253 -0.62 -7.96 19.57
N ASP A 254 0.48 -7.88 20.31
CA ASP A 254 0.48 -7.24 21.63
C ASP A 254 0.44 -5.71 21.55
N ILE A 255 1.04 -5.15 20.49
CA ILE A 255 1.02 -3.74 20.11
C ILE A 255 0.57 -3.66 18.66
N ILE A 256 -0.38 -2.78 18.35
CA ILE A 256 -0.92 -2.57 17.00
C ILE A 256 -0.82 -1.10 16.66
N SER A 257 -0.07 -0.77 15.61
CA SER A 257 0.06 0.57 15.05
C SER A 257 -0.71 0.65 13.74
N LEU A 258 -1.75 1.47 13.70
CA LEU A 258 -2.58 1.66 12.52
C LEU A 258 -2.39 3.06 11.92
N GLN A 259 -2.40 3.12 10.59
CA GLN A 259 -2.46 4.34 9.81
C GLN A 259 -3.77 4.37 9.01
N GLU A 260 -4.19 5.57 8.61
CA GLU A 260 -5.46 5.81 7.89
C GLU A 260 -6.72 5.38 8.67
N VAL A 261 -6.70 5.55 9.99
CA VAL A 261 -7.89 5.33 10.81
C VAL A 261 -8.72 6.61 10.81
N GLU A 262 -9.96 6.55 10.32
CA GLU A 262 -10.90 7.68 10.41
C GLU A 262 -11.32 7.96 11.86
N THR A 263 -11.50 9.25 12.19
CA THR A 263 -11.82 9.71 13.55
C THR A 263 -13.07 9.03 14.12
N GLU A 264 -14.16 8.99 13.37
CA GLU A 264 -15.40 8.33 13.81
C GLU A 264 -15.20 6.82 13.96
N GLN A 265 -14.50 6.19 13.02
CA GLN A 265 -14.27 4.75 13.04
C GLN A 265 -13.36 4.32 14.19
N PHE A 266 -12.41 5.14 14.61
CA PHE A 266 -11.63 4.87 15.83
C PHE A 266 -12.54 4.75 17.05
N HIS A 267 -13.44 5.72 17.25
CA HIS A 267 -14.28 5.80 18.45
C HIS A 267 -15.46 4.83 18.43
N GLU A 268 -16.06 4.59 17.27
CA GLU A 268 -17.29 3.80 17.15
C GLU A 268 -17.02 2.32 16.81
N PHE A 269 -15.88 2.01 16.18
CA PHE A 269 -15.57 0.66 15.70
C PHE A 269 -14.29 0.09 16.31
N PHE A 270 -13.12 0.63 16.00
CA PHE A 270 -11.84 0.01 16.40
C PHE A 270 -11.67 -0.07 17.92
N LEU A 271 -11.84 1.05 18.64
CA LEU A 271 -11.62 1.09 20.07
C LEU A 271 -12.62 0.23 20.87
N PRO A 272 -13.95 0.27 20.62
CA PRO A 272 -14.89 -0.59 21.33
C PRO A 272 -14.67 -2.07 21.06
N GLU A 273 -14.39 -2.47 19.81
CA GLU A 273 -14.15 -3.87 19.45
C GLU A 273 -12.87 -4.39 20.09
N LEU A 274 -11.75 -3.66 19.97
CA LEU A 274 -10.47 -4.09 20.55
C LEU A 274 -10.46 -4.01 22.08
N LYS A 275 -11.25 -3.13 22.70
CA LYS A 275 -11.46 -3.15 24.16
C LYS A 275 -12.07 -4.46 24.66
N ARG A 276 -13.01 -5.05 23.90
CA ARG A 276 -13.56 -6.38 24.23
C ARG A 276 -12.50 -7.46 24.14
N ASP A 277 -11.50 -7.28 23.28
CA ASP A 277 -10.37 -8.20 23.09
C ASP A 277 -9.19 -7.92 24.05
N GLY A 278 -9.36 -7.01 25.02
CA GLY A 278 -8.38 -6.73 26.09
C GLY A 278 -7.35 -5.65 25.78
N TYR A 279 -7.57 -4.86 24.73
CA TYR A 279 -6.72 -3.72 24.36
C TYR A 279 -7.23 -2.41 24.98
N ASP A 280 -6.32 -1.45 25.09
CA ASP A 280 -6.67 -0.03 25.12
C ASP A 280 -5.93 0.66 23.98
N GLY A 281 -6.29 1.89 23.66
CA GLY A 281 -5.67 2.57 22.52
C GLY A 281 -5.81 4.08 22.52
N ILE A 282 -4.89 4.71 21.82
CA ILE A 282 -4.81 6.15 21.62
C ILE A 282 -4.92 6.47 20.13
N PHE A 283 -5.40 7.67 19.81
CA PHE A 283 -5.61 8.12 18.44
C PHE A 283 -5.37 9.61 18.31
N SER A 284 -4.88 10.03 17.15
CA SER A 284 -4.86 11.43 16.76
C SER A 284 -5.15 11.57 15.27
N PRO A 285 -6.10 12.43 14.86
CA PRO A 285 -6.34 12.74 13.46
C PRO A 285 -5.26 13.67 12.91
N LYS A 286 -5.10 13.69 11.58
CA LYS A 286 -4.25 14.69 10.91
C LYS A 286 -4.65 16.12 11.26
N SER A 287 -3.67 17.04 11.26
CA SER A 287 -3.82 18.38 11.82
C SER A 287 -4.94 19.22 11.18
N ARG A 288 -5.34 18.93 9.93
CA ARG A 288 -6.47 19.58 9.26
C ARG A 288 -7.80 19.47 10.04
N ALA A 289 -7.97 18.43 10.85
CA ALA A 289 -9.15 18.24 11.70
C ALA A 289 -9.47 19.47 12.58
N LYS A 290 -8.47 20.28 12.94
CA LYS A 290 -8.63 21.45 13.81
C LYS A 290 -9.34 22.64 13.15
N THR A 291 -9.31 22.72 11.82
CA THR A 291 -9.86 23.86 11.06
C THR A 291 -11.13 23.50 10.29
N MET A 292 -11.57 22.25 10.36
CA MET A 292 -12.74 21.73 9.64
C MET A 292 -14.02 21.78 10.47
N SER A 293 -15.16 21.66 9.80
CA SER A 293 -16.46 21.50 10.45
C SER A 293 -16.53 20.18 11.24
N GLU A 294 -17.46 20.07 12.18
CA GLU A 294 -17.63 18.86 12.98
C GLU A 294 -18.00 17.63 12.14
N SER A 295 -18.82 17.81 11.09
CA SER A 295 -19.19 16.72 10.18
C SER A 295 -17.99 16.22 9.37
N ASP A 296 -17.15 17.13 8.86
CA ASP A 296 -16.01 16.72 8.04
C ASP A 296 -14.87 16.15 8.87
N ARG A 297 -14.73 16.63 10.12
CA ARG A 297 -13.71 16.16 11.07
C ARG A 297 -13.83 14.67 11.37
N LYS A 298 -15.04 14.13 11.37
CA LYS A 298 -15.32 12.69 11.58
C LYS A 298 -14.62 11.78 10.57
N HIS A 299 -14.46 12.26 9.34
CA HIS A 299 -13.82 11.55 8.22
C HIS A 299 -12.34 11.93 8.04
N VAL A 300 -11.77 12.71 8.95
CA VAL A 300 -10.32 12.94 8.93
C VAL A 300 -9.64 11.71 9.52
N ASP A 301 -8.79 11.12 8.69
CA ASP A 301 -7.96 9.99 9.06
C ASP A 301 -6.71 10.42 9.85
N GLY A 302 -6.13 9.47 10.57
CA GLY A 302 -4.94 9.67 11.38
C GLY A 302 -4.27 8.36 11.78
N CYS A 303 -3.53 8.41 12.88
CA CYS A 303 -2.78 7.28 13.41
C CYS A 303 -3.38 6.79 14.73
N ALA A 304 -3.36 5.48 14.96
CA ALA A 304 -3.77 4.87 16.22
C ALA A 304 -2.71 3.89 16.74
N ILE A 305 -2.57 3.80 18.06
CA ILE A 305 -1.76 2.78 18.73
C ILE A 305 -2.66 2.04 19.72
N PHE A 306 -2.78 0.73 19.57
CA PHE A 306 -3.41 -0.15 20.54
C PHE A 306 -2.36 -1.03 21.24
N PHE A 307 -2.61 -1.37 22.50
CA PHE A 307 -1.72 -2.20 23.30
C PHE A 307 -2.53 -3.08 24.25
N ARG A 308 -2.08 -4.33 24.46
CA ARG A 308 -2.72 -5.23 25.42
C ARG A 308 -2.55 -4.72 26.84
N THR A 309 -3.67 -4.48 27.52
CA THR A 309 -3.69 -3.95 28.90
C THR A 309 -3.10 -4.91 29.93
N SER A 310 -3.08 -6.21 29.61
CA SER A 310 -2.43 -7.26 30.42
C SER A 310 -0.91 -7.19 30.39
N LYS A 311 -0.31 -6.58 29.35
CA LYS A 311 1.15 -6.48 29.18
C LYS A 311 1.67 -5.06 29.36
N PHE A 312 0.86 -4.06 29.01
CA PHE A 312 1.27 -2.66 28.99
C PHE A 312 0.28 -1.76 29.74
N ALA A 313 0.78 -0.65 30.24
CA ALA A 313 -0.01 0.47 30.75
C ALA A 313 0.48 1.77 30.11
N LEU A 314 -0.45 2.61 29.63
CA LEU A 314 -0.10 3.92 29.09
C LEU A 314 0.36 4.85 30.23
N ILE A 315 1.54 5.43 30.06
CA ILE A 315 2.03 6.51 30.92
C ILE A 315 1.61 7.86 30.33
N LYS A 316 1.91 8.07 29.05
CA LYS A 316 1.70 9.35 28.37
C LYS A 316 1.62 9.16 26.86
N GLU A 317 0.77 9.95 26.22
CA GLU A 317 0.70 10.07 24.76
C GLU A 317 1.32 11.38 24.29
N HIS A 318 1.84 11.38 23.07
CA HIS A 318 2.50 12.52 22.44
C HIS A 318 2.11 12.59 20.97
N LEU A 319 1.65 13.76 20.54
CA LEU A 319 1.35 14.06 19.14
C LEU A 319 2.49 14.89 18.53
N VAL A 320 2.97 14.48 17.36
CA VAL A 320 4.00 15.16 16.58
C VAL A 320 3.32 15.73 15.33
N GLU A 321 3.17 17.05 15.28
CA GLU A 321 2.55 17.75 14.14
C GLU A 321 3.64 18.38 13.26
N PHE A 322 3.92 17.75 12.11
CA PHE A 322 5.05 18.15 11.27
C PHE A 322 4.90 19.56 10.70
N ASN A 323 3.69 20.02 10.42
CA ASN A 323 3.44 21.39 9.96
C ASN A 323 3.84 22.44 11.02
N GLN A 324 3.52 22.21 12.29
CA GLN A 324 3.87 23.12 13.38
C GLN A 324 5.37 23.13 13.62
N LEU A 325 6.02 21.96 13.53
CA LEU A 325 7.47 21.85 13.62
C LEU A 325 8.16 22.54 12.44
N ALA A 326 7.66 22.36 11.22
CA ALA A 326 8.16 23.04 10.03
C ALA A 326 8.01 24.56 10.15
N MET A 327 6.86 25.04 10.64
CA MET A 327 6.63 26.46 10.89
C MET A 327 7.61 27.03 11.93
N ALA A 328 7.79 26.32 13.05
CA ALA A 328 8.66 26.75 14.15
C ALA A 328 10.15 26.73 13.77
N ASN A 329 10.54 25.89 12.81
CA ASN A 329 11.93 25.71 12.38
C ASN A 329 12.17 26.17 10.93
N ALA A 330 11.31 27.03 10.37
CA ALA A 330 11.48 27.50 9.00
C ALA A 330 12.71 28.39 8.83
N ASP A 331 13.02 29.24 9.82
CA ASP A 331 14.22 30.10 9.84
C ASP A 331 14.50 30.85 8.52
N GLY A 332 13.45 31.31 7.83
CA GLY A 332 13.55 32.02 6.55
C GLY A 332 13.71 31.13 5.31
N SER A 333 13.62 29.81 5.46
CA SER A 333 13.55 28.86 4.34
C SER A 333 12.13 28.87 3.73
N ASP A 334 12.02 29.47 2.55
CA ASP A 334 10.78 29.46 1.75
C ASP A 334 10.38 28.02 1.40
N ASP A 335 11.34 27.14 1.13
CA ASP A 335 11.07 25.74 0.82
C ASP A 335 10.45 24.99 2.01
N MET A 336 10.87 25.29 3.24
CA MET A 336 10.26 24.72 4.45
C MET A 336 8.81 25.19 4.60
N LEU A 337 8.54 26.47 4.38
CA LEU A 337 7.20 27.05 4.49
C LEU A 337 6.25 26.57 3.37
N ASN A 338 6.73 26.50 2.14
CA ASN A 338 5.91 26.20 0.98
C ASN A 338 5.68 24.70 0.79
N ARG A 339 6.71 23.88 1.02
CA ARG A 339 6.68 22.44 0.71
C ARG A 339 6.38 21.57 1.92
N VAL A 340 6.99 21.84 3.08
CA VAL A 340 6.90 21.00 4.29
C VAL A 340 5.74 21.44 5.19
N MET A 341 5.67 22.73 5.55
CA MET A 341 4.65 23.26 6.48
C MET A 341 3.22 23.13 5.96
N THR A 342 3.03 23.08 4.65
CA THR A 342 1.72 22.88 4.01
C THR A 342 1.19 21.46 4.12
N LYS A 343 1.96 20.50 4.64
CA LYS A 343 1.56 19.09 4.79
C LYS A 343 1.11 18.80 6.21
N ASP A 344 -0.06 18.21 6.35
CA ASP A 344 -0.76 17.97 7.63
C ASP A 344 -0.52 16.56 8.22
N ASN A 345 0.53 15.89 7.75
CA ASN A 345 0.98 14.59 8.25
C ASN A 345 1.37 14.69 9.74
N ILE A 346 1.27 13.55 10.44
CA ILE A 346 1.52 13.46 11.88
C ILE A 346 2.31 12.21 12.25
N GLY A 347 2.92 12.25 13.43
CA GLY A 347 3.35 11.08 14.21
C GLY A 347 2.60 11.02 15.54
N LEU A 348 2.33 9.82 16.03
CA LEU A 348 1.73 9.56 17.34
C LEU A 348 2.67 8.66 18.13
N ALA A 349 2.93 9.00 19.38
CA ALA A 349 3.78 8.21 20.26
C ALA A 349 3.11 7.92 21.61
N ALA A 350 3.32 6.71 22.11
CA ALA A 350 2.86 6.22 23.40
C ALA A 350 4.06 5.79 24.24
N LEU A 351 4.18 6.32 25.45
CA LEU A 351 5.11 5.83 26.45
C LEU A 351 4.41 4.75 27.28
N LEU A 352 4.84 3.50 27.15
CA LEU A 352 4.20 2.33 27.73
C LEU A 352 5.04 1.72 28.85
N GLN A 353 4.44 1.54 30.02
CA GLN A 353 5.03 0.77 31.13
C GLN A 353 4.74 -0.71 30.95
N PHE A 354 5.74 -1.57 31.13
CA PHE A 354 5.55 -3.01 31.22
C PHE A 354 4.82 -3.38 32.53
N ARG A 355 3.85 -4.29 32.44
CA ARG A 355 3.16 -4.86 33.61
C ARG A 355 4.06 -5.87 34.33
N GLU A 356 3.82 -6.05 35.64
CA GLU A 356 4.55 -7.04 36.43
C GLU A 356 4.29 -8.48 35.93
N GLY A 357 5.33 -9.31 35.90
CA GLY A 357 5.23 -10.72 35.52
C GLY A 357 5.34 -11.02 34.02
N ILE A 358 5.56 -10.03 33.16
CA ILE A 358 5.73 -10.25 31.71
C ILE A 358 7.08 -10.86 31.33
N PHE A 359 8.12 -10.65 32.14
CA PHE A 359 9.45 -11.23 31.89
C PHE A 359 9.50 -12.68 32.39
N GLU A 360 9.77 -13.58 31.46
CA GLU A 360 9.96 -14.99 31.73
C GLU A 360 11.36 -15.25 32.34
N ASN A 361 11.52 -16.38 33.03
CA ASN A 361 12.79 -16.79 33.66
C ASN A 361 13.40 -15.78 34.66
N ALA A 362 12.59 -14.85 35.17
CA ALA A 362 13.00 -13.92 36.23
C ALA A 362 13.03 -14.63 37.59
N ASN A 363 14.20 -14.60 38.26
CA ASN A 363 14.34 -15.10 39.63
C ASN A 363 13.86 -14.05 40.65
N PRO A 364 13.76 -14.38 41.96
CA PRO A 364 13.33 -13.42 42.98
C PRO A 364 14.20 -12.15 43.08
N GLU A 365 15.50 -12.24 42.78
CA GLU A 365 16.43 -11.10 42.77
C GLU A 365 16.13 -10.13 41.61
N HIS A 366 15.64 -10.64 40.47
CA HIS A 366 15.21 -9.85 39.32
C HIS A 366 13.90 -9.09 39.56
N LYS A 367 13.07 -9.47 40.55
CA LYS A 367 11.78 -8.79 40.81
C LYS A 367 11.93 -7.31 41.16
N SER A 368 12.99 -6.94 41.89
CA SER A 368 13.28 -5.54 42.20
C SER A 368 13.80 -4.76 40.98
N LEU A 369 14.45 -5.43 40.03
CA LEU A 369 14.92 -4.86 38.76
C LEU A 369 13.80 -4.74 37.72
N LEU A 370 12.75 -5.56 37.82
CA LEU A 370 11.57 -5.51 36.96
C LEU A 370 10.76 -4.24 37.17
N GLN A 371 10.56 -3.84 38.43
CA GLN A 371 9.95 -2.54 38.77
C GLN A 371 10.79 -1.34 38.31
N GLN A 372 12.05 -1.59 37.96
CA GLN A 372 12.99 -0.60 37.45
C GLN A 372 13.20 -0.72 35.94
N GLN A 373 12.40 -1.48 35.18
CA GLN A 373 12.56 -1.47 33.72
C GLN A 373 12.11 -0.12 33.14
N PRO A 374 12.90 0.48 32.23
CA PRO A 374 12.47 1.69 31.54
C PRO A 374 11.21 1.40 30.71
N PRO A 375 10.33 2.40 30.52
CA PRO A 375 9.17 2.25 29.66
C PRO A 375 9.59 2.03 28.20
N LEU A 376 8.69 1.47 27.40
CA LEU A 376 8.83 1.36 25.95
C LEU A 376 8.19 2.57 25.28
N LEU A 377 8.96 3.30 24.47
CA LEU A 377 8.41 4.32 23.59
C LEU A 377 7.97 3.66 22.28
N VAL A 378 6.67 3.67 22.00
CA VAL A 378 6.08 3.19 20.75
C VAL A 378 5.67 4.40 19.93
N CYS A 379 6.07 4.46 18.67
CA CYS A 379 5.67 5.52 17.75
C CYS A 379 5.08 4.92 16.47
N THR A 380 4.05 5.57 15.94
CA THR A 380 3.55 5.36 14.58
C THR A 380 3.55 6.68 13.83
N ALA A 381 3.90 6.66 12.54
CA ALA A 381 3.82 7.84 11.68
C ALA A 381 3.18 7.50 10.33
N HIS A 382 2.57 8.51 9.70
CA HIS A 382 2.11 8.44 8.31
C HIS A 382 2.71 9.62 7.57
N ILE A 383 3.83 9.37 6.88
CA ILE A 383 4.64 10.35 6.16
C ILE A 383 3.97 10.72 4.83
N HIS A 384 4.27 11.91 4.29
CA HIS A 384 3.69 12.39 3.04
C HIS A 384 3.84 11.40 1.87
N TRP A 385 2.81 11.25 1.03
CA TRP A 385 2.74 10.18 0.04
C TRP A 385 3.40 10.50 -1.30
N ASP A 386 3.34 11.76 -1.75
CA ASP A 386 3.69 12.15 -3.13
C ASP A 386 5.17 11.81 -3.46
N PRO A 387 5.44 10.98 -4.49
CA PRO A 387 6.79 10.62 -4.92
C PRO A 387 7.68 11.83 -5.26
N GLU A 388 7.09 12.95 -5.70
CA GLU A 388 7.81 14.18 -6.05
C GLU A 388 8.25 15.00 -4.83
N TYR A 389 7.99 14.53 -3.62
CA TYR A 389 8.30 15.24 -2.37
C TYR A 389 9.20 14.41 -1.44
N CYS A 390 10.20 13.71 -1.99
CA CYS A 390 11.19 12.97 -1.19
C CYS A 390 11.89 13.84 -0.14
N ASP A 391 12.10 15.13 -0.42
CA ASP A 391 12.60 16.15 0.51
C ASP A 391 11.69 16.30 1.73
N VAL A 392 10.37 16.41 1.51
CA VAL A 392 9.39 16.53 2.59
C VAL A 392 9.35 15.25 3.43
N LYS A 393 9.40 14.08 2.79
CA LYS A 393 9.41 12.79 3.50
C LYS A 393 10.63 12.68 4.42
N LEU A 394 11.81 13.04 3.91
CA LEU A 394 13.05 13.05 4.68
C LEU A 394 12.99 14.06 5.84
N ILE A 395 12.55 15.29 5.59
CA ILE A 395 12.45 16.33 6.63
C ILE A 395 11.44 15.96 7.71
N GLN A 396 10.27 15.41 7.35
CA GLN A 396 9.27 14.92 8.31
C GLN A 396 9.86 13.81 9.19
N THR A 397 10.64 12.91 8.60
CA THR A 397 11.34 11.85 9.35
C THR A 397 12.39 12.43 10.30
N MET A 398 13.16 13.43 9.86
CA MET A 398 14.13 14.13 10.72
C MET A 398 13.45 14.84 11.89
N MET A 399 12.32 15.52 11.63
CA MET A 399 11.48 16.14 12.67
C MET A 399 10.97 15.09 13.67
N LEU A 400 10.49 13.96 13.17
CA LEU A 400 10.02 12.86 14.01
C LEU A 400 11.12 12.37 14.95
N MET A 401 12.30 12.07 14.42
CA MET A 401 13.41 11.54 15.23
C MET A 401 13.91 12.55 16.27
N ARG A 402 13.88 13.85 15.94
CA ARG A 402 14.18 14.91 16.92
C ARG A 402 13.14 14.96 18.04
N GLU A 403 11.85 14.95 17.72
CA GLU A 403 10.80 15.01 18.74
C GLU A 403 10.77 13.75 19.61
N LEU A 404 10.98 12.56 19.02
CA LEU A 404 11.12 11.33 19.78
C LEU A 404 12.28 11.39 20.77
N ARG A 405 13.39 12.04 20.39
CA ARG A 405 14.50 12.29 21.32
C ARG A 405 14.06 13.19 22.47
N THR A 406 13.40 14.31 22.20
CA THR A 406 12.87 15.20 23.23
C THR A 406 11.96 14.46 24.21
N ILE A 407 11.07 13.60 23.69
CA ILE A 407 10.16 12.77 24.50
C ILE A 407 10.95 11.81 25.39
N VAL A 408 12.00 11.19 24.87
CA VAL A 408 12.90 10.31 25.64
C VAL A 408 13.63 11.10 26.73
N ASP A 409 14.17 12.28 26.41
CA ASP A 409 14.88 13.14 27.37
C ASP A 409 13.96 13.56 28.53
N ASP A 410 12.73 13.96 28.21
CA ASP A 410 11.70 14.30 29.21
C ASP A 410 11.33 13.09 30.09
N ALA A 411 11.16 11.92 29.49
CA ALA A 411 10.87 10.69 30.22
C ALA A 411 12.02 10.30 31.15
N VAL A 412 13.27 10.42 30.71
CA VAL A 412 14.47 10.20 31.54
C VAL A 412 14.50 11.18 32.72
N GLN A 413 14.16 12.46 32.50
CA GLN A 413 14.07 13.45 33.58
C GLN A 413 12.98 13.09 34.61
N LEU A 414 11.80 12.68 34.15
CA LEU A 414 10.71 12.26 35.04
C LEU A 414 11.08 11.01 35.85
N LEU A 415 11.79 10.06 35.26
CA LEU A 415 12.32 8.88 35.95
C LEU A 415 13.36 9.26 37.02
N ARG A 416 14.24 10.23 36.74
CA ARG A 416 15.22 10.75 37.72
C ARG A 416 14.54 11.47 38.88
N ALA A 417 13.46 12.22 38.60
CA ALA A 417 12.68 12.96 39.59
C ALA A 417 11.79 12.08 40.48
N GLY A 418 11.61 10.79 40.14
CA GLY A 418 10.76 9.86 40.89
C GLY A 418 9.25 10.05 40.67
N SER A 419 8.85 10.95 39.77
CA SER A 419 7.45 11.32 39.51
C SER A 419 6.65 10.28 38.72
N LEU A 420 7.32 9.24 38.19
CA LEU A 420 6.70 8.12 37.47
C LEU A 420 6.51 6.86 38.34
N GLY A 421 6.53 6.99 39.67
CA GLY A 421 6.14 5.90 40.58
C GLY A 421 7.24 4.90 40.96
N GLY A 422 8.53 5.25 40.82
CA GLY A 422 9.65 4.41 41.25
C GLY A 422 10.87 5.23 41.68
N LEU A 423 11.51 4.83 42.79
CA LEU A 423 12.57 5.52 43.54
C LEU A 423 13.75 6.10 42.72
N HIS A 424 14.39 7.13 43.32
CA HIS A 424 15.69 7.72 42.94
C HIS A 424 16.70 6.71 42.40
N ARG A 425 16.89 6.67 41.08
CA ARG A 425 18.11 6.08 40.50
C ARG A 425 19.28 7.02 40.73
N ARG A 426 20.34 6.49 41.36
CA ARG A 426 21.71 7.05 41.31
C ARG A 426 22.49 6.63 40.05
N ALA A 427 21.88 5.88 39.13
CA ALA A 427 22.50 5.45 37.88
C ALA A 427 22.39 6.53 36.79
N VAL A 428 23.45 6.69 36.00
CA VAL A 428 23.50 7.59 34.84
C VAL A 428 22.57 7.04 33.75
N LEU A 429 21.28 7.39 33.82
CA LEU A 429 20.33 7.16 32.73
C LEU A 429 20.70 8.10 31.58
N ASP A 430 20.87 7.59 30.36
CA ASP A 430 21.05 8.39 29.15
C ASP A 430 19.86 8.16 28.20
N THR A 431 19.71 9.01 27.19
CA THR A 431 18.77 8.89 26.06
C THR A 431 18.72 7.47 25.49
N SER A 432 19.88 6.80 25.45
CA SER A 432 20.02 5.41 25.00
C SER A 432 19.34 4.37 25.89
N SER A 433 18.75 4.74 27.03
CA SER A 433 18.16 3.81 28.01
C SER A 433 16.69 3.48 27.79
N ILE A 434 15.95 4.28 27.01
CA ILE A 434 14.53 4.01 26.72
C ILE A 434 14.46 3.28 25.37
N PRO A 435 13.94 2.04 25.33
CA PRO A 435 13.71 1.35 24.06
C PRO A 435 12.69 2.10 23.22
N LEU A 436 12.97 2.20 21.91
CA LEU A 436 12.10 2.83 20.92
C LEU A 436 11.68 1.79 19.90
N LEU A 437 10.38 1.74 19.65
CA LEU A 437 9.72 0.97 18.60
C LEU A 437 9.02 1.98 17.67
N LEU A 438 9.47 2.08 16.42
CA LEU A 438 8.91 2.97 15.41
C LEU A 438 8.24 2.14 14.31
N CYS A 439 6.94 2.29 14.18
CA CYS A 439 6.14 1.71 13.11
C CYS A 439 5.67 2.82 12.16
N GLY A 440 5.25 2.49 10.96
CA GLY A 440 4.49 3.44 10.15
C GLY A 440 4.60 3.21 8.65
N ASP A 441 3.73 3.93 7.95
CA ASP A 441 3.82 4.14 6.52
C ASP A 441 4.76 5.33 6.27
N MET A 442 5.96 5.01 5.79
CA MET A 442 7.00 5.98 5.50
C MET A 442 6.88 6.53 4.08
N ASN A 443 6.01 5.96 3.23
CA ASN A 443 5.86 6.31 1.82
C ASN A 443 7.20 6.38 1.07
N SER A 444 8.18 5.58 1.49
CA SER A 444 9.58 5.69 1.05
C SER A 444 10.17 4.29 0.84
N LEU A 445 10.79 4.06 -0.32
CA LEU A 445 11.40 2.78 -0.68
C LEU A 445 12.69 2.53 0.12
N PRO A 446 13.17 1.27 0.21
CA PRO A 446 14.33 0.92 1.03
C PRO A 446 15.64 1.64 0.66
N ASP A 447 15.76 2.15 -0.57
CA ASP A 447 16.90 2.88 -1.11
C ASP A 447 16.81 4.41 -0.95
N SER A 448 15.75 4.91 -0.29
CA SER A 448 15.56 6.35 -0.05
C SER A 448 16.42 6.89 1.09
N GLY A 449 16.64 8.21 1.10
CA GLY A 449 17.33 8.92 2.18
C GLY A 449 16.59 8.84 3.52
N VAL A 450 15.27 8.64 3.51
CA VAL A 450 14.45 8.39 4.71
C VAL A 450 14.92 7.12 5.41
N ILE A 451 15.06 6.03 4.65
CA ILE A 451 15.42 4.73 5.19
C ILE A 451 16.92 4.66 5.51
N GLU A 452 17.77 5.32 4.71
CA GLU A 452 19.17 5.53 5.06
C GLU A 452 19.29 6.22 6.42
N PHE A 453 18.66 7.39 6.59
CA PHE A 453 18.72 8.18 7.81
C PHE A 453 18.30 7.37 9.04
N LEU A 454 17.18 6.64 8.94
CA LEU A 454 16.70 5.78 10.02
C LEU A 454 17.66 4.64 10.35
N LYS A 455 18.19 3.93 9.34
CA LYS A 455 19.04 2.73 9.54
C LYS A 455 20.45 3.06 10.00
N THR A 456 21.06 4.11 9.46
CA THR A 456 22.47 4.45 9.71
C THR A 456 22.63 5.48 10.83
N GLY A 457 21.54 6.15 11.22
CA GLY A 457 21.55 7.27 12.16
C GLY A 457 22.10 8.56 11.60
N HIS A 458 22.39 8.62 10.29
CA HIS A 458 22.88 9.83 9.63
C HIS A 458 22.51 9.90 8.15
N VAL A 459 22.49 11.11 7.60
CA VAL A 459 22.29 11.36 6.17
C VAL A 459 23.12 12.58 5.75
N SER A 460 23.70 12.55 4.56
CA SER A 460 24.46 13.69 4.03
C SER A 460 23.57 14.92 3.85
N ALA A 461 24.06 16.12 4.15
CA ALA A 461 23.36 17.37 3.86
C ALA A 461 23.29 17.69 2.36
N ASP A 462 24.06 16.97 1.53
CA ASP A 462 24.03 17.03 0.07
C ASP A 462 23.28 15.81 -0.53
N HIS A 463 22.51 15.08 0.28
CA HIS A 463 21.75 13.92 -0.21
C HIS A 463 20.75 14.32 -1.32
N PRO A 464 20.64 13.55 -2.42
CA PRO A 464 19.82 13.90 -3.58
C PRO A 464 18.33 14.11 -3.25
N ASP A 465 17.81 13.44 -2.21
CA ASP A 465 16.42 13.62 -1.77
C ASP A 465 16.12 15.04 -1.28
N PHE A 466 17.11 15.85 -0.88
CA PHE A 466 16.88 17.27 -0.58
C PHE A 466 16.69 18.14 -1.84
N LYS A 467 16.87 17.58 -3.05
CA LYS A 467 16.68 18.26 -4.35
C LYS A 467 17.46 19.57 -4.52
N GLU A 468 18.60 19.71 -3.84
CA GLU A 468 19.42 20.93 -3.81
C GLU A 468 18.66 22.18 -3.30
N LEU A 469 17.59 21.99 -2.53
CA LEU A 469 16.76 23.07 -1.99
C LEU A 469 17.37 23.75 -0.75
N GLY A 470 16.83 24.92 -0.39
CA GLY A 470 17.36 25.81 0.65
C GLY A 470 17.06 25.37 2.10
N TYR A 471 17.39 24.13 2.47
CA TYR A 471 17.13 23.56 3.80
C TYR A 471 18.33 23.58 4.76
N LYS A 472 19.54 23.84 4.26
CA LYS A 472 20.77 23.57 5.01
C LYS A 472 20.84 24.29 6.36
N ASP A 473 20.48 25.57 6.38
CA ASP A 473 20.59 26.42 7.57
C ASP A 473 19.53 26.10 8.62
N CYS A 474 18.29 25.84 8.20
CA CYS A 474 17.22 25.48 9.13
C CYS A 474 17.44 24.08 9.71
N LEU A 475 17.81 23.09 8.90
CA LEU A 475 18.07 21.73 9.37
C LEU A 475 19.27 21.63 10.31
N ARG A 476 20.29 22.50 10.16
CA ARG A 476 21.45 22.55 11.07
C ARG A 476 21.03 22.86 12.52
N LYS A 477 20.01 23.70 12.72
CA LYS A 477 19.48 24.01 14.05
C LYS A 477 18.58 22.91 14.62
N MET A 478 18.02 22.06 13.75
CA MET A 478 17.11 20.99 14.16
C MET A 478 17.86 19.71 14.56
N CYS A 479 18.96 19.40 13.89
CA CYS A 479 19.73 18.18 14.14
C CYS A 479 20.87 18.43 15.13
N LEU A 480 21.30 17.37 15.83
CA LEU A 480 22.55 17.44 16.59
C LEU A 480 23.71 17.61 15.63
N GLU A 481 24.49 18.67 15.80
CA GLU A 481 25.85 18.70 15.26
C GLU A 481 26.65 17.62 15.98
N SER A 482 27.17 16.63 15.24
CA SER A 482 28.37 15.94 15.71
C SER A 482 29.53 16.89 15.48
N ASP A 483 30.21 17.27 16.57
CA ASP A 483 31.50 17.94 16.61
C ASP A 483 32.32 17.71 15.34
N SER A 484 32.48 18.77 14.54
CA SER A 484 33.70 19.20 13.80
C SER A 484 34.60 18.18 13.05
N LEU A 485 34.23 16.90 12.95
CA LEU A 485 35.04 15.82 12.40
C LEU A 485 34.32 14.99 11.33
N ILE A 486 32.99 15.05 11.24
CA ILE A 486 32.19 14.37 10.21
C ILE A 486 31.50 15.45 9.38
N GLY A 487 32.08 15.75 8.22
CA GLY A 487 31.64 16.82 7.34
C GLY A 487 30.15 16.70 6.96
N GLY A 488 29.41 17.79 7.16
CA GLY A 488 28.16 18.08 6.45
C GLY A 488 27.06 17.02 6.48
N SER A 489 26.86 16.30 7.58
CA SER A 489 25.78 15.29 7.70
C SER A 489 24.84 15.59 8.87
N TYR A 490 23.57 15.24 8.74
CA TYR A 490 22.56 15.30 9.81
C TYR A 490 22.49 13.97 10.55
N THR A 491 22.28 13.98 11.87
CA THR A 491 22.36 12.76 12.70
C THR A 491 21.21 12.63 13.70
N HIS A 492 20.92 11.39 14.12
CA HIS A 492 20.06 11.08 15.26
C HIS A 492 20.71 10.04 16.18
N PRO A 493 20.40 10.01 17.49
CA PRO A 493 21.11 9.18 18.46
C PRO A 493 20.66 7.71 18.51
N PHE A 494 19.56 7.35 17.85
CA PHE A 494 18.97 6.03 17.96
C PHE A 494 19.69 4.99 17.07
N GLU A 495 20.16 3.89 17.66
CA GLU A 495 20.66 2.73 16.89
C GLU A 495 19.49 1.87 16.41
N MET A 496 18.83 2.29 15.32
CA MET A 496 17.65 1.60 14.80
C MET A 496 18.03 0.37 13.98
N LYS A 497 17.17 -0.63 14.00
CA LYS A 497 17.22 -1.80 13.13
C LYS A 497 15.83 -2.13 12.64
N GLU A 498 15.73 -2.48 11.37
CA GLU A 498 14.50 -2.92 10.74
C GLU A 498 14.17 -4.37 11.16
N ALA A 499 12.89 -4.65 11.40
CA ALA A 499 12.42 -5.99 11.75
C ALA A 499 12.43 -6.95 10.56
N TYR A 500 12.04 -6.45 9.39
CA TYR A 500 12.06 -7.17 8.14
C TYR A 500 13.45 -7.05 7.52
N GLY A 501 14.08 -8.20 7.22
CA GLY A 501 15.32 -8.24 6.46
C GLY A 501 15.06 -8.12 4.96
N ASP A 502 16.12 -7.82 4.21
CA ASP A 502 16.06 -7.70 2.76
C ASP A 502 15.45 -8.96 2.12
N GLY A 503 14.43 -8.76 1.28
CA GLY A 503 13.80 -9.82 0.50
C GLY A 503 12.78 -10.69 1.23
N ILE A 504 12.46 -10.45 2.51
CA ILE A 504 11.39 -11.20 3.21
C ILE A 504 10.01 -10.83 2.62
N MET A 505 9.74 -9.54 2.50
CA MET A 505 8.53 -9.00 1.88
C MET A 505 8.92 -8.32 0.57
N PRO A 506 8.38 -8.73 -0.59
CA PRO A 506 8.66 -8.06 -1.86
C PRO A 506 7.98 -6.68 -1.97
N TYR A 507 6.89 -6.47 -1.23
CA TYR A 507 6.12 -5.24 -1.18
C TYR A 507 5.26 -5.22 0.08
N THR A 508 4.94 -4.02 0.56
CA THR A 508 3.98 -3.80 1.65
C THR A 508 2.75 -3.08 1.14
N ASN A 509 2.89 -2.16 0.19
CA ASN A 509 1.80 -1.66 -0.64
C ASN A 509 1.76 -2.40 -1.99
N PHE A 510 0.58 -2.90 -2.35
CA PHE A 510 0.35 -3.69 -3.56
C PHE A 510 -0.87 -3.17 -4.30
N THR A 511 -0.66 -2.18 -5.17
CA THR A 511 -1.68 -1.69 -6.11
C THR A 511 -1.32 -2.10 -7.54
N PHE A 512 -2.23 -1.83 -8.48
CA PHE A 512 -1.93 -2.02 -9.89
C PHE A 512 -0.70 -1.23 -10.35
N ASP A 513 -0.67 0.07 -10.03
CA ASP A 513 0.32 1.03 -10.52
C ASP A 513 1.61 1.06 -9.71
N PHE A 514 1.56 0.71 -8.43
CA PHE A 514 2.71 0.73 -7.54
C PHE A 514 2.77 -0.53 -6.67
N LYS A 515 3.97 -1.11 -6.57
CA LYS A 515 4.27 -2.26 -5.70
C LYS A 515 5.63 -1.99 -5.06
N GLY A 516 5.69 -1.88 -3.75
CA GLY A 516 6.93 -1.55 -3.05
C GLY A 516 6.82 -1.68 -1.55
N VAL A 517 7.98 -1.77 -0.89
CA VAL A 517 8.08 -1.73 0.56
C VAL A 517 8.11 -0.27 0.99
N ILE A 518 7.05 0.18 1.65
CA ILE A 518 6.92 1.55 2.17
C ILE A 518 6.45 1.60 3.63
N ASP A 519 6.07 0.45 4.19
CA ASP A 519 5.71 0.27 5.60
C ASP A 519 6.85 -0.40 6.34
N TYR A 520 7.12 0.03 7.57
CA TYR A 520 8.28 -0.47 8.33
C TYR A 520 7.97 -0.67 9.81
N ILE A 521 8.68 -1.62 10.41
CA ILE A 521 8.83 -1.78 11.87
C ILE A 521 10.31 -1.65 12.20
N PHE A 522 10.69 -0.54 12.82
CA PHE A 522 12.02 -0.28 13.35
C PHE A 522 12.05 -0.39 14.87
N PHE A 523 13.17 -0.81 15.42
CA PHE A 523 13.37 -0.88 16.86
C PHE A 523 14.82 -0.56 17.23
N THR A 524 15.08 -0.11 18.46
CA THR A 524 16.45 0.10 18.92
C THR A 524 17.17 -1.22 19.19
N ARG A 525 18.23 -1.49 18.42
CA ARG A 525 18.89 -2.80 18.33
C ARG A 525 19.60 -3.24 19.62
N GLN A 526 19.95 -2.29 20.47
CA GLN A 526 20.61 -2.53 21.75
C GLN A 526 19.67 -3.12 22.82
N HIS A 527 18.35 -2.96 22.65
CA HIS A 527 17.35 -3.43 23.61
C HIS A 527 16.57 -4.64 23.11
N MET A 528 16.29 -4.65 21.81
CA MET A 528 15.35 -5.60 21.21
C MET A 528 15.98 -6.37 20.08
N SER A 529 15.41 -7.52 19.79
CA SER A 529 15.86 -8.36 18.69
C SER A 529 14.73 -9.26 18.16
N VAL A 530 14.73 -9.51 16.85
CA VAL A 530 13.59 -10.12 16.12
C VAL A 530 13.63 -11.64 16.21
N LEU A 531 12.59 -12.27 16.77
CA LEU A 531 12.45 -13.73 16.80
C LEU A 531 11.91 -14.29 15.50
N GLY A 532 10.91 -13.62 14.93
CA GLY A 532 10.30 -13.99 13.66
C GLY A 532 9.39 -12.89 13.15
N VAL A 533 9.00 -13.01 11.89
CA VAL A 533 8.12 -12.06 11.19
C VAL A 533 7.10 -12.80 10.34
N LEU A 534 5.98 -12.16 10.06
CA LEU A 534 4.96 -12.66 9.14
C LEU A 534 5.41 -12.41 7.69
N GLY A 535 5.53 -13.49 6.91
CA GLY A 535 5.94 -13.48 5.51
C GLY A 535 4.86 -12.95 4.56
N PRO A 536 5.12 -12.99 3.24
CA PRO A 536 4.25 -12.39 2.24
C PRO A 536 2.98 -13.20 2.00
N LEU A 537 2.02 -12.58 1.31
CA LEU A 537 0.93 -13.29 0.67
C LEU A 537 1.50 -14.22 -0.41
N ASP A 538 0.92 -15.42 -0.58
CA ASP A 538 1.42 -16.41 -1.53
C ASP A 538 1.40 -15.84 -2.97
N PRO A 539 2.58 -15.68 -3.62
CA PRO A 539 2.66 -15.20 -5.00
C PRO A 539 1.95 -16.12 -6.00
N HIS A 540 1.87 -17.42 -5.71
CA HIS A 540 1.19 -18.38 -6.58
C HIS A 540 -0.32 -18.14 -6.55
N TRP A 541 -0.89 -17.95 -5.36
CA TRP A 541 -2.29 -17.59 -5.22
C TRP A 541 -2.63 -16.29 -5.95
N LEU A 542 -1.80 -15.25 -5.83
CA LEU A 542 -1.99 -13.99 -6.57
C LEU A 542 -2.01 -14.21 -8.08
N GLN A 543 -1.12 -15.06 -8.60
CA GLN A 543 -1.04 -15.37 -10.02
C GLN A 543 -2.24 -16.20 -10.51
N GLU A 544 -2.60 -17.28 -9.80
CA GLU A 544 -3.71 -18.17 -10.14
C GLU A 544 -5.05 -17.43 -10.13
N ASN A 545 -5.24 -16.53 -9.18
CA ASN A 545 -6.46 -15.74 -9.03
C ASN A 545 -6.43 -14.43 -9.82
N LYS A 546 -5.37 -14.20 -10.61
CA LYS A 546 -5.20 -13.02 -11.47
C LYS A 546 -5.34 -11.70 -10.71
N VAL A 547 -4.85 -11.66 -9.48
CA VAL A 547 -4.92 -10.48 -8.61
C VAL A 547 -3.81 -9.52 -9.01
N VAL A 548 -4.20 -8.40 -9.61
CA VAL A 548 -3.26 -7.40 -10.17
C VAL A 548 -2.93 -6.26 -9.19
N GLY A 549 -3.69 -6.14 -8.12
CA GLY A 549 -3.56 -5.16 -7.04
C GLY A 549 -4.62 -5.36 -5.96
N CYS A 550 -4.43 -4.69 -4.83
CA CYS A 550 -5.32 -4.63 -3.69
C CYS A 550 -5.85 -3.18 -3.47
N PRO A 551 -7.01 -2.98 -2.81
CA PRO A 551 -7.84 -4.00 -2.15
C PRO A 551 -8.45 -4.99 -3.13
N HIS A 552 -8.79 -6.16 -2.60
CA HIS A 552 -9.41 -7.28 -3.28
C HIS A 552 -10.52 -7.83 -2.36
N PRO A 553 -11.56 -8.52 -2.85
CA PRO A 553 -12.56 -9.18 -2.01
C PRO A 553 -12.04 -9.96 -0.79
N HIS A 554 -10.81 -10.49 -0.86
CA HIS A 554 -10.15 -11.24 0.22
C HIS A 554 -8.97 -10.50 0.87
N VAL A 555 -8.65 -9.28 0.43
CA VAL A 555 -7.57 -8.45 0.98
C VAL A 555 -8.09 -7.02 1.14
N PRO A 556 -8.45 -6.59 2.36
CA PRO A 556 -9.32 -5.43 2.58
C PRO A 556 -8.59 -4.07 2.56
N SER A 557 -7.27 -4.05 2.38
CA SER A 557 -6.44 -2.86 2.23
C SER A 557 -5.50 -3.05 1.04
N ASP A 558 -5.02 -1.96 0.46
CA ASP A 558 -3.92 -1.98 -0.51
C ASP A 558 -2.55 -2.19 0.15
N HIS A 559 -2.47 -2.08 1.47
CA HIS A 559 -1.31 -2.49 2.25
C HIS A 559 -1.50 -3.89 2.84
N LEU A 560 -0.41 -4.62 3.00
CA LEU A 560 -0.33 -5.89 3.72
C LEU A 560 0.21 -5.62 5.13
N PRO A 561 -0.41 -6.15 6.20
CA PRO A 561 0.09 -5.88 7.53
C PRO A 561 1.46 -6.52 7.75
N LEU A 562 2.31 -5.76 8.44
CA LEU A 562 3.54 -6.26 9.01
C LEU A 562 3.27 -6.77 10.42
N LEU A 563 3.90 -7.88 10.77
CA LEU A 563 3.83 -8.46 12.10
C LEU A 563 5.19 -9.03 12.48
N ALA A 564 5.77 -8.53 13.55
CA ALA A 564 7.06 -8.98 14.05
C ALA A 564 6.96 -9.42 15.52
N GLN A 565 7.62 -10.52 15.87
CA GLN A 565 7.83 -10.91 17.26
C GLN A 565 9.20 -10.40 17.71
N LEU A 566 9.20 -9.51 18.69
CA LEU A 566 10.40 -8.94 19.29
C LEU A 566 10.64 -9.57 20.66
N GLU A 567 11.91 -9.74 21.00
CA GLU A 567 12.35 -10.13 22.34
C GLU A 567 13.18 -8.99 22.92
N MET A 568 12.89 -8.66 24.17
CA MET A 568 13.62 -7.67 24.94
C MET A 568 14.18 -8.33 26.20
N ALA A 569 15.49 -8.27 26.38
CA ALA A 569 16.16 -8.81 27.56
C ALA A 569 16.02 -7.85 28.75
N LEU A 570 15.96 -8.40 29.96
CA LEU A 570 15.98 -7.61 31.18
C LEU A 570 17.32 -6.86 31.30
N VAL A 571 17.26 -5.54 31.49
CA VAL A 571 18.47 -4.75 31.76
C VAL A 571 18.99 -5.08 33.16
N THR A 572 20.00 -5.96 33.27
CA THR A 572 20.72 -6.22 34.52
C THR A 572 21.91 -5.27 34.61
N ASN A 573 21.98 -4.42 35.65
CA ASN A 573 23.15 -3.58 35.89
C ASN A 573 24.40 -4.45 36.10
N GLY A 574 25.22 -4.60 35.05
CA GLY A 574 26.46 -5.35 35.13
C GLY A 574 27.13 -5.47 33.77
N LEU A 575 28.01 -4.52 33.45
CA LEU A 575 29.02 -4.59 32.39
C LEU A 575 28.47 -5.03 31.03
N VAL A 576 28.09 -4.06 30.20
CA VAL A 576 28.30 -4.18 28.76
C VAL A 576 29.80 -4.39 28.57
N GLN A 577 30.26 -5.64 28.56
CA GLN A 577 31.57 -5.98 28.03
C GLN A 577 31.50 -5.64 26.54
N ARG A 578 32.06 -4.48 26.19
CA ARG A 578 32.49 -4.18 24.83
C ARG A 578 33.37 -5.36 24.39
N ARG A 579 32.88 -6.17 23.45
CA ARG A 579 33.69 -7.02 22.60
C ARG A 579 33.33 -6.73 21.16
#